data_AF-A0A0J9X3M1-F1
#
_entry.id   AF-A0A0J9X3M1-F1
#
_cell.length_a   1.000
_cell.length_b   1.000
_cell.length_c   1.000
_cell.angle_alpha   90.00
_cell.angle_beta   90.00
_cell.angle_gamma   90.00
#
_symmetry.space_group_name_H-M   'P 1'
#
loop_
_entity.id
_entity.type
_entity.pdbx_description
1 polymer ?
#
loop_
_entity_poly.entity_id
_entity_poly.type
_entity_poly.pdbx_seq_one_letter_code
_entity_poly.pdbx_strand_id
1 'polypeptide(L)'
;MKPTTSLLHQVEAAITRQAPRLRQRVLAQTVIERAETAAATSDVNPYFAQLPKPLADFFAKYPPTPYREYADKPTSTEAPDANPFLPNQHPITKRVHDPVYSRRRQSDLYKAAYRNGIAHLLPKMAGDKKFYEEKYETKTPVKGSVRFKLSKAERKAPERKKEMEEALAKADELIAKARGARFKRRLAAKAKQPMPWF
;
A
#
# COMPACT_ATOMS: atom_id res chain seq x y z
N MET A 1 70.74 29.82 48.77
CA MET A 1 69.34 30.27 48.63
C MET A 1 68.62 29.42 47.59
N LYS A 2 67.63 28.63 48.01
CA LYS A 2 66.66 27.97 47.12
C LYS A 2 65.29 28.10 47.81
N PRO A 3 64.25 28.63 47.16
CA PRO A 3 62.94 28.73 47.78
C PRO A 3 62.30 27.34 47.83
N THR A 4 61.96 26.91 49.05
CA THR A 4 61.06 25.77 49.32
C THR A 4 59.68 26.08 48.79
N THR A 5 59.34 25.53 47.63
CA THR A 5 58.00 25.63 47.05
C THR A 5 57.03 24.82 47.91
N SER A 6 56.12 25.55 48.52
CA SER A 6 55.10 25.11 49.47
C SER A 6 54.26 23.93 48.96
N LEU A 7 54.21 22.85 49.76
CA LEU A 7 53.27 21.73 49.62
C LEU A 7 51.80 22.19 49.55
N LEU A 8 51.46 23.39 50.02
CA LEU A 8 50.10 23.93 49.94
C LEU A 8 49.68 24.29 48.51
N HIS A 9 50.61 24.73 47.64
CA HIS A 9 50.28 25.04 46.25
C HIS A 9 50.00 23.80 45.38
N GLN A 10 50.51 22.62 45.76
CA GLN A 10 50.16 21.37 45.07
C GLN A 10 48.78 20.84 45.48
N VAL A 11 48.36 21.09 46.73
CA VAL A 11 47.04 20.70 47.23
C VAL A 11 45.94 21.63 46.65
N GLU A 12 46.19 22.94 46.56
CA GLU A 12 45.21 23.87 45.97
C GLU A 12 44.98 23.62 44.47
N ALA A 13 46.03 23.31 43.69
CA ALA A 13 45.90 23.01 42.27
C ALA A 13 45.18 21.67 41.98
N ALA A 14 45.19 20.72 42.93
CA ALA A 14 44.46 19.45 42.82
C ALA A 14 42.95 19.64 43.04
N ILE A 15 42.56 20.55 43.94
CA ILE A 15 41.16 20.87 44.25
C ILE A 15 40.49 21.59 43.06
N THR A 16 41.21 22.50 42.38
CA THR A 16 40.65 23.25 41.22
C THR A 16 40.45 22.40 39.97
N ARG A 17 41.23 21.31 39.78
CA ARG A 17 41.10 20.40 38.62
C ARG A 17 40.01 19.33 38.79
N GLN A 18 39.56 19.04 40.02
CA GLN A 18 38.51 18.05 40.30
C GLN A 18 37.08 18.59 40.22
N ALA A 19 36.89 19.91 40.40
CA ALA A 19 35.57 20.54 40.46
C ALA A 19 34.67 20.38 39.20
N PRO A 20 35.17 20.47 37.93
CA PRO A 20 34.30 20.31 36.76
C PRO A 20 33.90 18.86 36.48
N ARG A 21 34.73 17.88 36.89
CA ARG A 21 34.45 16.44 36.69
C ARG A 21 33.40 15.91 37.66
N LEU A 22 33.37 16.42 38.88
CA LEU A 22 32.34 16.07 39.87
C LEU A 22 30.97 16.64 39.47
N ARG A 23 30.91 17.88 38.97
CA ARG A 23 29.66 18.43 38.43
C ARG A 23 29.13 17.63 37.23
N GLN A 24 29.99 17.22 36.31
CA GLN A 24 29.58 16.41 35.15
C GLN A 24 29.12 15.01 35.57
N ARG A 25 29.75 14.39 36.58
CA ARG A 25 29.28 13.11 37.13
C ARG A 25 27.96 13.23 37.87
N VAL A 26 27.77 14.27 38.67
CA VAL A 26 26.50 14.51 39.37
C VAL A 26 25.40 14.82 38.37
N LEU A 27 25.66 15.65 37.34
CA LEU A 27 24.71 15.88 36.26
C LEU A 27 24.39 14.60 35.49
N ALA A 28 25.38 13.76 35.16
CA ALA A 28 25.15 12.48 34.51
C ALA A 28 24.35 11.51 35.40
N GLN A 29 24.67 11.41 36.69
CA GLN A 29 23.93 10.60 37.66
C GLN A 29 22.48 11.09 37.81
N THR A 30 22.24 12.40 37.89
CA THR A 30 20.87 12.94 37.97
C THR A 30 20.06 12.74 36.68
N VAL A 31 20.71 12.70 35.51
CA VAL A 31 20.05 12.37 34.24
C VAL A 31 19.69 10.88 34.17
N ILE A 32 20.58 10.01 34.65
CA ILE A 32 20.35 8.57 34.74
C ILE A 32 19.26 8.25 35.76
N GLU A 33 19.31 8.84 36.96
CA GLU A 33 18.27 8.71 37.99
C GLU A 33 16.92 9.28 37.53
N ARG A 34 16.90 10.39 36.76
CA ARG A 34 15.66 10.88 36.12
C ARG A 34 15.13 9.95 35.04
N ALA A 35 15.99 9.30 34.27
CA ALA A 35 15.57 8.33 33.27
C ALA A 35 15.02 7.05 33.92
N GLU A 36 15.64 6.58 35.01
CA GLU A 36 15.21 5.41 35.77
C GLU A 36 13.91 5.68 36.55
N THR A 37 13.78 6.85 37.18
CA THR A 37 12.53 7.24 37.84
C THR A 37 11.40 7.47 36.84
N ALA A 38 11.65 8.01 35.64
CA ALA A 38 10.64 8.10 34.58
C ALA A 38 10.19 6.73 34.05
N ALA A 39 11.08 5.73 34.04
CA ALA A 39 10.73 4.35 33.69
C ALA A 39 9.99 3.61 34.81
N ALA A 40 10.27 3.93 36.09
CA ALA A 40 9.64 3.32 37.25
C ALA A 40 8.29 3.95 37.65
N THR A 41 8.00 5.17 37.19
CA THR A 41 6.77 5.92 37.54
C THR A 41 5.69 5.89 36.46
N SER A 42 5.90 5.22 35.34
CA SER A 42 4.84 5.05 34.35
C SER A 42 4.02 3.82 34.69
N ASP A 43 2.78 4.00 35.16
CA ASP A 43 1.71 2.99 35.19
C ASP A 43 1.37 2.43 33.78
N VAL A 44 2.11 2.84 32.76
CA VAL A 44 1.90 2.56 31.34
C VAL A 44 2.87 1.45 30.92
N ASN A 45 2.32 0.38 30.36
CA ASN A 45 3.07 -0.75 29.84
C ASN A 45 4.21 -0.27 28.90
N PRO A 46 5.48 -0.68 29.11
CA PRO A 46 6.62 -0.21 28.33
C PRO A 46 6.51 -0.53 26.82
N TYR A 47 5.81 -1.60 26.46
CA TYR A 47 5.54 -1.95 25.06
C TYR A 47 4.55 -0.98 24.40
N PHE A 48 3.60 -0.44 25.17
CA PHE A 48 2.66 0.56 24.67
C PHE A 48 3.37 1.89 24.40
N ALA A 49 4.34 2.26 25.23
CA ALA A 49 5.16 3.45 25.05
C ALA A 49 6.01 3.43 23.77
N GLN A 50 6.33 2.24 23.24
CA GLN A 50 7.08 2.06 21.99
C GLN A 50 6.21 2.19 20.73
N LEU A 51 4.88 2.24 20.87
CA LEU A 51 3.99 2.35 19.72
C LEU A 51 4.17 3.68 18.98
N PRO A 52 3.98 3.69 17.65
CA PRO A 52 3.94 4.94 16.90
C PRO A 52 2.89 5.89 17.48
N LYS A 53 3.27 7.14 17.73
CA LYS A 53 2.41 8.18 18.32
C LYS A 53 0.99 8.24 17.74
N PRO A 54 0.78 8.22 16.40
CA PRO A 54 -0.57 8.26 15.84
C PRO A 54 -1.46 7.10 16.26
N LEU A 55 -0.86 5.92 16.49
CA LEU A 55 -1.56 4.71 16.92
C LEU A 55 -1.84 4.75 18.42
N ALA A 56 -0.90 5.24 19.22
CA ALA A 56 -1.11 5.49 20.65
C ALA A 56 -2.23 6.52 20.89
N ASP A 57 -2.20 7.64 20.17
CA ASP A 57 -3.24 8.69 20.23
C ASP A 57 -4.62 8.15 19.80
N PHE A 58 -4.64 7.22 18.83
CA PHE A 58 -5.88 6.56 18.41
C PHE A 58 -6.46 5.73 19.54
N PHE A 59 -5.68 4.85 20.16
CA PHE A 59 -6.16 3.99 21.25
C PHE A 59 -6.50 4.77 22.52
N ALA A 60 -5.83 5.89 22.79
CA ALA A 60 -6.20 6.79 23.88
C ALA A 60 -7.61 7.39 23.68
N LYS A 61 -7.99 7.69 22.43
CA LYS A 61 -9.31 8.26 22.09
C LYS A 61 -10.38 7.20 21.84
N TYR A 62 -9.99 6.08 21.26
CA TYR A 62 -10.86 4.98 20.85
C TYR A 62 -10.30 3.66 21.43
N PRO A 63 -10.59 3.36 22.71
CA PRO A 63 -10.05 2.18 23.36
C PRO A 63 -10.64 0.89 22.74
N PRO A 64 -9.85 -0.18 22.64
CA PRO A 64 -10.33 -1.46 22.13
C PRO A 64 -11.15 -2.23 23.19
N THR A 65 -11.60 -3.43 22.83
CA THR A 65 -12.26 -4.35 23.78
C THR A 65 -11.34 -4.68 24.96
N PRO A 66 -11.87 -4.80 26.20
CA PRO A 66 -13.29 -4.87 26.60
C PRO A 66 -13.96 -3.51 26.87
N TYR A 67 -13.24 -2.39 26.74
CA TYR A 67 -13.77 -1.09 27.15
C TYR A 67 -14.85 -0.55 26.21
N ARG A 68 -14.69 -0.79 24.91
CA ARG A 68 -15.66 -0.35 23.90
C ARG A 68 -15.67 -1.30 22.71
N GLU A 69 -16.86 -1.71 22.32
CA GLU A 69 -17.12 -2.42 21.08
C GLU A 69 -17.67 -1.44 20.05
N TYR A 70 -17.11 -1.49 18.84
CA TYR A 70 -17.51 -0.61 17.73
C TYR A 70 -18.32 -1.40 16.73
N ALA A 71 -19.35 -0.77 16.17
CA ALA A 71 -20.20 -1.40 15.16
C ALA A 71 -19.43 -1.70 13.86
N ASP A 72 -19.76 -2.84 13.25
CA ASP A 72 -19.27 -3.23 11.92
C ASP A 72 -19.98 -2.53 10.76
N LYS A 73 -21.15 -1.95 11.05
CA LYS A 73 -22.01 -1.27 10.09
C LYS A 73 -22.13 0.21 10.46
N PRO A 74 -22.41 1.09 9.47
CA PRO A 74 -22.71 2.48 9.76
C PRO A 74 -23.87 2.62 10.75
N THR A 75 -23.66 3.38 11.81
CA THR A 75 -24.67 3.63 12.87
C THR A 75 -25.00 5.13 12.91
N SER A 76 -25.82 5.54 13.88
CA SER A 76 -26.05 6.94 14.20
C SER A 76 -24.78 7.62 14.71
N THR A 77 -24.53 8.88 14.32
CA THR A 77 -23.33 9.65 14.73
C THR A 77 -23.23 9.84 16.24
N GLU A 78 -24.35 9.91 16.95
CA GLU A 78 -24.41 10.11 18.40
C GLU A 78 -24.31 8.81 19.21
N ALA A 79 -24.33 7.65 18.53
CA ALA A 79 -24.34 6.37 19.21
C ALA A 79 -22.99 6.08 19.88
N PRO A 80 -22.99 5.46 21.09
CA PRO A 80 -21.77 5.13 21.80
C PRO A 80 -20.96 4.02 21.10
N ASP A 81 -21.55 3.23 20.21
CA ASP A 81 -20.86 2.19 19.41
C ASP A 81 -20.41 2.70 18.03
N ALA A 82 -20.58 4.00 17.76
CA ALA A 82 -20.24 4.60 16.46
C ALA A 82 -18.76 4.41 16.11
N ASN A 83 -18.52 3.69 15.01
CA ASN A 83 -17.17 3.38 14.54
C ASN A 83 -16.53 4.63 13.89
N PRO A 84 -15.31 5.05 14.32
CA PRO A 84 -14.65 6.24 13.80
C PRO A 84 -14.16 6.11 12.34
N PHE A 85 -14.11 4.89 11.81
CA PHE A 85 -13.68 4.62 10.43
C PHE A 85 -14.84 4.58 9.44
N LEU A 86 -16.07 4.37 9.91
CA LEU A 86 -17.24 4.29 9.05
C LEU A 86 -17.93 5.65 8.89
N PRO A 87 -18.55 5.91 7.73
CA PRO A 87 -19.37 7.10 7.54
C PRO A 87 -20.73 6.91 8.23
N ASN A 88 -20.92 7.53 9.40
CA ASN A 88 -22.12 7.39 10.23
C ASN A 88 -23.21 8.39 9.83
N GLN A 89 -24.48 8.05 10.07
CA GLN A 89 -25.62 8.89 9.71
C GLN A 89 -26.07 9.75 10.89
N HIS A 90 -26.30 11.04 10.67
CA HIS A 90 -26.84 11.90 11.73
C HIS A 90 -28.34 11.63 11.93
N PRO A 91 -28.84 11.46 13.17
CA PRO A 91 -30.22 11.03 13.42
C PRO A 91 -31.26 12.06 12.97
N ILE A 92 -31.02 13.35 13.23
CA ILE A 92 -31.94 14.45 12.89
C ILE A 92 -31.91 14.79 11.38
N THR A 93 -30.73 15.12 10.84
CA THR A 93 -30.60 15.59 9.44
C THR A 93 -30.64 14.45 8.42
N LYS A 94 -30.48 13.19 8.86
CA LYS A 94 -30.36 11.98 8.02
C LYS A 94 -29.22 12.05 7.00
N ARG A 95 -28.31 13.02 7.13
CA ARG A 95 -27.12 13.12 6.28
C ARG A 95 -26.05 12.17 6.78
N VAL A 96 -25.32 11.58 5.85
CA VAL A 96 -24.16 10.75 6.17
C VAL A 96 -22.97 11.68 6.38
N HIS A 97 -22.34 11.59 7.54
CA HIS A 97 -21.13 12.32 7.87
C HIS A 97 -19.91 11.58 7.31
N ASP A 98 -18.89 12.34 6.96
CA ASP A 98 -17.59 11.78 6.64
C ASP A 98 -17.04 11.03 7.86
N PRO A 99 -16.28 9.94 7.66
CA PRO A 99 -15.67 9.21 8.75
C PRO A 99 -14.67 10.11 9.49
N VAL A 100 -14.63 9.99 10.83
CA VAL A 100 -13.75 10.81 11.69
C VAL A 100 -12.29 10.69 11.28
N TYR A 101 -11.87 9.48 10.88
CA TYR A 101 -10.59 9.25 10.23
C TYR A 101 -10.81 9.04 8.74
N SER A 102 -10.17 9.85 7.91
CA SER A 102 -10.19 9.67 6.46
C SER A 102 -9.52 8.35 6.04
N ARG A 103 -9.90 7.80 4.87
CA ARG A 103 -9.39 6.51 4.37
C ARG A 103 -7.86 6.40 4.35
N ARG A 104 -7.15 7.52 4.13
CA ARG A 104 -5.68 7.59 4.23
C ARG A 104 -5.23 7.31 5.66
N ARG A 105 -5.74 8.07 6.64
CA ARG A 105 -5.37 7.94 8.06
C ARG A 105 -5.73 6.55 8.60
N GLN A 106 -6.89 6.00 8.21
CA GLN A 106 -7.25 4.62 8.54
C GLN A 106 -6.19 3.62 8.04
N SER A 107 -5.69 3.83 6.81
CA SER A 107 -4.65 2.96 6.24
C SER A 107 -3.32 3.09 6.96
N ASP A 108 -2.94 4.30 7.35
CA ASP A 108 -1.70 4.54 8.08
C ASP A 108 -1.75 3.88 9.47
N LEU A 109 -2.89 4.00 10.17
CA LEU A 109 -3.14 3.31 11.43
C LEU A 109 -3.11 1.79 11.27
N TYR A 110 -3.81 1.24 10.26
CA TYR A 110 -3.82 -0.20 10.01
C TYR A 110 -2.42 -0.73 9.72
N LYS A 111 -1.64 -0.05 8.86
CA LYS A 111 -0.26 -0.48 8.55
C LYS A 111 0.64 -0.43 9.78
N ALA A 112 0.50 0.61 10.62
CA ALA A 112 1.22 0.71 11.87
C ALA A 112 0.83 -0.42 12.83
N ALA A 113 -0.47 -0.71 12.97
CA ALA A 113 -0.96 -1.80 13.82
C ALA A 113 -0.53 -3.17 13.29
N TYR A 114 -0.58 -3.40 11.98
CA TYR A 114 -0.10 -4.64 11.33
C TYR A 114 1.37 -4.89 11.62
N ARG A 115 2.22 -3.85 11.51
CA ARG A 115 3.65 -3.95 11.82
C ARG A 115 3.91 -4.35 13.28
N ASN A 116 3.04 -3.93 14.20
CA ASN A 116 3.16 -4.22 15.64
C ASN A 116 2.30 -5.43 16.07
N GLY A 117 1.68 -6.16 15.14
CA GLY A 117 0.86 -7.35 15.45
C GLY A 117 -0.49 -7.09 16.12
N ILE A 118 -0.94 -5.83 16.21
CA ILE A 118 -2.16 -5.41 16.93
C ILE A 118 -3.29 -4.95 16.00
N ALA A 119 -3.29 -5.40 14.74
CA ALA A 119 -4.29 -5.01 13.75
C ALA A 119 -5.72 -5.43 14.12
N HIS A 120 -5.89 -6.54 14.85
CA HIS A 120 -7.19 -7.06 15.28
C HIS A 120 -7.90 -6.22 16.34
N LEU A 121 -7.16 -5.32 17.03
CA LEU A 121 -7.73 -4.40 18.03
C LEU A 121 -8.36 -3.15 17.39
N LEU A 122 -8.10 -2.90 16.10
CA LEU A 122 -8.70 -1.78 15.40
C LEU A 122 -10.15 -2.09 15.02
N PRO A 123 -11.03 -1.08 15.00
CA PRO A 123 -12.39 -1.26 14.50
C PRO A 123 -12.39 -1.53 12.99
N LYS A 124 -13.49 -2.10 12.49
CA LYS A 124 -13.63 -2.42 11.06
C LYS A 124 -13.44 -1.18 10.19
N MET A 125 -12.63 -1.32 9.13
CA MET A 125 -12.31 -0.23 8.21
C MET A 125 -13.42 0.03 7.17
N ALA A 126 -13.48 1.25 6.66
CA ALA A 126 -14.44 1.59 5.60
C ALA A 126 -14.09 0.99 4.23
N GLY A 127 -15.11 0.45 3.58
CA GLY A 127 -15.07 -0.01 2.19
C GLY A 127 -14.24 -1.28 1.98
N ASP A 128 -14.22 -2.17 2.98
CA ASP A 128 -13.59 -3.49 2.96
C ASP A 128 -12.18 -3.47 2.35
N LYS A 129 -11.41 -2.43 2.71
CA LYS A 129 -10.06 -2.25 2.19
C LYS A 129 -9.10 -3.22 2.87
N LYS A 130 -8.58 -4.14 2.07
CA LYS A 130 -7.62 -5.17 2.51
C LYS A 130 -6.18 -4.74 2.29
N PHE A 131 -5.27 -5.34 3.05
CA PHE A 131 -3.83 -5.05 3.00
C PHE A 131 -3.00 -6.33 2.82
N TYR A 132 -1.76 -6.14 2.34
CA TYR A 132 -0.72 -7.18 2.23
C TYR A 132 -1.22 -8.53 1.67
N GLU A 133 -1.06 -9.61 2.43
CA GLU A 133 -1.39 -11.00 2.06
C GLU A 133 -2.88 -11.15 1.72
N GLU A 134 -3.77 -10.68 2.58
CA GLU A 134 -5.21 -10.79 2.36
C GLU A 134 -5.63 -10.09 1.05
N LYS A 135 -5.02 -8.95 0.74
CA LYS A 135 -5.25 -8.25 -0.54
C LYS A 135 -4.72 -9.06 -1.72
N TYR A 136 -3.57 -9.72 -1.58
CA TYR A 136 -2.98 -10.50 -2.66
C TYR A 136 -3.83 -11.72 -2.99
N GLU A 137 -4.32 -12.42 -1.97
CA GLU A 137 -5.11 -13.65 -2.12
C GLU A 137 -6.53 -13.36 -2.63
N THR A 138 -7.15 -12.28 -2.17
CA THR A 138 -8.57 -12.00 -2.49
C THR A 138 -8.77 -11.07 -3.69
N LYS A 139 -7.71 -10.53 -4.30
CA LYS A 139 -7.85 -9.62 -5.44
C LYS A 139 -8.47 -10.34 -6.64
N THR A 140 -9.52 -9.74 -7.20
CA THR A 140 -10.03 -10.14 -8.50
C THR A 140 -9.21 -9.44 -9.60
N PRO A 141 -8.69 -10.17 -10.60
CA PRO A 141 -7.93 -9.55 -11.67
C PRO A 141 -8.83 -8.61 -12.49
N VAL A 142 -8.27 -7.48 -12.94
CA VAL A 142 -9.03 -6.49 -13.71
C VAL A 142 -9.46 -7.05 -15.06
N LYS A 143 -10.60 -6.59 -15.58
CA LYS A 143 -11.17 -7.06 -16.84
C LYS A 143 -10.17 -7.04 -18.00
N GLY A 144 -9.33 -6.00 -18.10
CA GLY A 144 -8.33 -5.88 -19.16
C GLY A 144 -7.21 -6.93 -19.10
N SER A 145 -6.84 -7.40 -17.90
CA SER A 145 -5.84 -8.46 -17.74
C SER A 145 -6.38 -9.83 -18.12
N VAL A 146 -7.66 -10.09 -17.84
CA VAL A 146 -8.32 -11.36 -18.17
C VAL A 146 -8.82 -11.38 -19.62
N ARG A 147 -9.39 -10.26 -20.07
CA ARG A 147 -10.02 -10.09 -21.39
C ARG A 147 -9.64 -8.74 -21.97
N PHE A 148 -8.50 -8.71 -22.65
CA PHE A 148 -8.04 -7.53 -23.37
C PHE A 148 -8.88 -7.31 -24.64
N LYS A 149 -9.20 -6.05 -24.94
CA LYS A 149 -10.13 -5.68 -26.03
C LYS A 149 -9.57 -5.90 -27.44
N LEU A 150 -8.26 -6.15 -27.57
CA LEU A 150 -7.49 -6.15 -28.83
C LEU A 150 -7.60 -4.80 -29.59
N SER A 151 -6.59 -4.49 -30.41
CA SER A 151 -6.66 -3.35 -31.32
C SER A 151 -7.74 -3.56 -32.39
N LYS A 152 -8.24 -2.48 -33.00
CA LYS A 152 -9.21 -2.57 -34.11
C LYS A 152 -8.64 -3.40 -35.28
N ALA A 153 -7.34 -3.25 -35.56
CA ALA A 153 -6.67 -3.97 -36.65
C ALA A 153 -6.57 -5.48 -36.39
N GLU A 154 -6.34 -5.87 -35.14
CA GLU A 154 -6.24 -7.27 -34.70
C GLU A 154 -7.62 -7.93 -34.68
N ARG A 155 -8.64 -7.22 -34.19
CA ARG A 155 -10.03 -7.71 -34.21
C ARG A 155 -10.52 -8.02 -35.62
N LYS A 156 -10.14 -7.18 -36.60
CA LYS A 156 -10.51 -7.34 -38.02
C LYS A 156 -9.52 -8.17 -38.84
N ALA A 157 -8.38 -8.57 -38.26
CA ALA A 157 -7.40 -9.39 -38.96
C ALA A 157 -7.98 -10.73 -39.48
N PRO A 158 -8.78 -11.50 -38.72
CA PRO A 158 -9.33 -12.76 -39.23
C PRO A 158 -10.32 -12.54 -40.38
N GLU A 159 -11.13 -11.49 -40.32
CA GLU A 159 -12.06 -11.12 -41.40
C GLU A 159 -11.30 -10.78 -42.69
N ARG A 160 -10.30 -9.89 -42.60
CA ARG A 160 -9.45 -9.52 -43.75
C ARG A 160 -8.73 -10.71 -44.36
N LYS A 161 -8.28 -11.68 -43.54
CA LYS A 161 -7.65 -12.90 -44.04
C LYS A 161 -8.62 -13.76 -44.86
N LYS A 162 -9.85 -13.93 -44.36
CA LYS A 162 -10.90 -14.65 -45.09
C LYS A 162 -11.26 -13.96 -46.42
N GLU A 163 -11.44 -12.65 -46.39
CA GLU A 163 -11.68 -11.86 -47.60
C GLU A 163 -10.55 -12.02 -48.64
N MET A 164 -9.30 -12.04 -48.18
CA MET A 164 -8.14 -12.26 -49.04
C MET A 164 -8.11 -13.68 -49.62
N GLU A 165 -8.39 -14.71 -48.81
CA GLU A 165 -8.48 -16.10 -49.27
C GLU A 165 -9.59 -16.28 -50.33
N GLU A 166 -10.77 -15.71 -50.09
CA GLU A 166 -11.88 -15.75 -51.05
C GLU A 166 -11.57 -15.00 -52.34
N ALA A 167 -10.90 -13.85 -52.25
CA ALA A 167 -10.48 -13.07 -53.40
C ALA A 167 -9.44 -13.82 -54.24
N LEU A 168 -8.48 -14.49 -53.59
CA LEU A 168 -7.48 -15.32 -54.25
C LEU A 168 -8.13 -16.51 -54.98
N ALA A 169 -9.09 -17.19 -54.35
CA ALA A 169 -9.80 -18.32 -54.97
C ALA A 169 -10.56 -17.90 -56.24
N LYS A 170 -11.15 -16.70 -56.26
CA LYS A 170 -11.91 -16.17 -57.40
C LYS A 170 -11.04 -15.40 -58.42
N ALA A 171 -9.76 -15.17 -58.12
CA ALA A 171 -8.90 -14.31 -58.92
C ALA A 171 -8.74 -14.83 -60.35
N ASP A 172 -8.48 -16.12 -60.52
CA ASP A 172 -8.24 -16.72 -61.85
C ASP A 172 -9.46 -16.63 -62.76
N GLU A 173 -10.67 -16.79 -62.21
CA GLU A 173 -11.92 -16.65 -62.96
C GLU A 173 -12.12 -15.21 -63.46
N LEU A 174 -11.84 -14.23 -62.59
CA LEU A 174 -11.93 -12.80 -62.92
C LEU A 174 -10.90 -12.41 -63.98
N ILE A 175 -9.65 -12.87 -63.84
CA ILE A 175 -8.59 -12.66 -64.83
C ILE A 175 -8.99 -13.29 -66.17
N ALA A 176 -9.53 -14.50 -66.15
CA ALA A 176 -9.98 -15.19 -67.34
C ALA A 176 -11.18 -14.52 -68.01
N LYS A 177 -12.08 -13.90 -67.24
CA LYS A 177 -13.19 -13.09 -67.74
C LYS A 177 -12.68 -11.81 -68.40
N ALA A 178 -11.79 -11.07 -67.74
CA ALA A 178 -11.25 -9.80 -68.24
C ALA A 178 -10.38 -9.96 -69.49
N ARG A 179 -9.54 -11.00 -69.57
CA ARG A 179 -8.65 -11.25 -70.72
C ARG A 179 -9.34 -11.95 -71.90
N GLY A 180 -10.58 -12.42 -71.71
CA GLY A 180 -11.42 -12.97 -72.77
C GLY A 180 -11.13 -14.42 -73.18
N ALA A 181 -11.83 -14.88 -74.21
CA ALA A 181 -11.89 -16.30 -74.60
C ALA A 181 -10.54 -16.89 -75.04
N ARG A 182 -9.66 -16.08 -75.67
CA ARG A 182 -8.32 -16.52 -76.09
C ARG A 182 -7.48 -16.95 -74.89
N PHE A 183 -7.56 -16.21 -73.78
CA PHE A 183 -6.82 -16.52 -72.57
C PHE A 183 -7.35 -17.79 -71.88
N LYS A 184 -8.68 -17.97 -71.85
CA LYS A 184 -9.31 -19.21 -71.35
C LYS A 184 -8.84 -20.46 -72.10
N ARG A 185 -8.81 -20.40 -73.44
CA ARG A 185 -8.31 -21.51 -74.27
C ARG A 185 -6.84 -21.83 -73.97
N ARG A 186 -6.00 -20.80 -73.77
CA ARG A 186 -4.58 -20.97 -73.42
C ARG A 186 -4.40 -21.61 -72.03
N LEU A 187 -5.21 -21.25 -71.04
CA LEU A 187 -5.19 -21.88 -69.72
C LEU A 187 -5.58 -23.37 -69.80
N ALA A 188 -6.64 -23.70 -70.54
CA ALA A 188 -7.05 -25.09 -70.74
C ALA A 188 -5.97 -25.94 -71.45
N ALA A 189 -5.23 -25.35 -72.38
CA ALA A 189 -4.09 -26.01 -73.01
C ALA A 189 -2.93 -26.21 -72.03
N LYS A 190 -2.65 -25.22 -71.15
CA LYS A 190 -1.57 -25.29 -70.16
C LYS A 190 -1.87 -26.30 -69.04
N ALA A 191 -3.13 -26.42 -68.61
CA ALA A 191 -3.54 -27.39 -67.59
C ALA A 191 -3.38 -28.86 -68.03
N LYS A 192 -3.35 -29.14 -69.34
CA LYS A 192 -3.11 -30.48 -69.90
C LYS A 192 -1.63 -30.84 -70.01
N GLN A 193 -0.72 -29.87 -69.81
CA GLN A 193 0.71 -30.13 -69.87
C GLN A 193 1.13 -30.94 -68.64
N PRO A 194 1.97 -31.97 -68.80
CA PRO A 194 2.50 -32.70 -67.66
C PRO A 194 3.32 -31.77 -66.76
N MET A 195 3.36 -32.10 -65.46
CA MET A 195 4.18 -31.36 -64.51
C MET A 195 5.66 -31.41 -64.92
N PRO A 196 6.40 -30.30 -64.81
CA PRO A 196 7.84 -30.30 -65.02
C PRO A 196 8.55 -31.12 -63.94
N TRP A 197 9.80 -31.51 -64.22
CA TRP A 197 10.58 -32.42 -63.38
C TRP A 197 11.24 -31.77 -62.14
N PHE A 198 10.55 -30.86 -61.45
CA PHE A 198 10.96 -30.29 -60.16
C PHE A 198 9.76 -29.68 -59.42
#